data_AF-A0A1H2PR68-F1
#
_entry.id   AF-A0A1H2PR68-F1
#
_cell.length_a   1.000
_cell.length_b   1.000
_cell.length_c   1.000
_cell.angle_alpha   90.00
_cell.angle_beta   90.00
_cell.angle_gamma   90.00
#
_symmetry.space_group_name_H-M   'P 1'
#
loop_
_entity.id
_entity.type
_entity.pdbx_description
1 polymer ?
#
loop_
_entity_poly.entity_id
_entity_poly.type
_entity_poly.pdbx_seq_one_letter_code
_entity_poly.pdbx_strand_id
1 'polypeptide(L)'
;MARLIALNKPFDVICQFSAHPTRRTLADCIPVPQVYPAGRLDADSEGLLLLTDDGALQAQISAPRHKLPKRYLAQVEGLPGADALAHLRAGIDLGDYRTQPCQARVIDPPDLWPRNPPIRYRAAIPTTWLELIISEGKNRQVRRMTAAVGLPTLRLVRRAVGDVDLFDLGLAPGEWRELDVGAPWRDERPVTRAQPRRPFRASGETAPARTARPTGARGTPRAPGAQQRAASDDTRAPRQRGTRKKSTKF
;
A
#
# COMPACT_ATOMS: atom_id res chain seq x y z
N MET A 1 -8.63 -14.94 -25.73
CA MET A 1 -8.10 -13.68 -25.13
C MET A 1 -8.21 -13.82 -23.63
N ALA A 2 -7.18 -13.42 -22.89
CA ALA A 2 -7.22 -13.47 -21.42
C ALA A 2 -8.29 -12.51 -20.88
N ARG A 3 -8.97 -12.91 -19.81
CA ARG A 3 -9.97 -12.11 -19.10
C ARG A 3 -9.40 -11.62 -17.78
N LEU A 4 -9.72 -10.39 -17.41
CA LEU A 4 -9.43 -9.85 -16.08
C LEU A 4 -10.74 -9.35 -15.46
N ILE A 5 -11.05 -9.82 -14.26
CA ILE A 5 -12.23 -9.43 -13.49
C ILE A 5 -11.75 -8.74 -12.22
N ALA A 6 -12.37 -7.62 -11.88
CA ALA A 6 -12.31 -7.03 -10.54
C ALA A 6 -13.59 -7.34 -9.79
N LEU A 7 -13.45 -7.86 -8.57
CA LEU A 7 -14.53 -8.11 -7.62
C LEU A 7 -14.30 -7.23 -6.38
N ASN A 8 -15.35 -6.57 -5.90
CA ASN A 8 -15.38 -6.09 -4.53
C ASN A 8 -15.76 -7.26 -3.59
N LYS A 9 -14.77 -8.01 -3.07
CA LYS A 9 -15.06 -9.22 -2.27
C LYS A 9 -15.76 -8.82 -0.96
N PRO A 10 -16.97 -9.33 -0.67
CA PRO A 10 -17.63 -9.08 0.60
C PRO A 10 -16.89 -9.70 1.78
N PHE A 11 -17.23 -9.22 2.99
CA PHE A 11 -16.84 -9.87 4.24
C PHE A 11 -17.44 -11.29 4.32
N ASP A 12 -16.74 -12.19 5.01
CA ASP A 12 -17.12 -13.59 5.25
C ASP A 12 -17.27 -14.49 4.01
N VAL A 13 -16.81 -14.01 2.85
CA VAL A 13 -16.69 -14.82 1.62
C VAL A 13 -15.28 -15.42 1.53
N ILE A 14 -15.16 -16.73 1.41
CA ILE A 14 -13.87 -17.40 1.23
C ILE A 14 -13.38 -17.20 -0.21
N CYS A 15 -12.07 -16.96 -0.36
CA CYS A 15 -11.39 -16.81 -1.65
C CYS A 15 -11.14 -18.17 -2.34
N GLN A 16 -12.22 -18.85 -2.71
CA GLN A 16 -12.24 -20.09 -3.51
C GLN A 16 -13.58 -20.20 -4.25
N PHE A 17 -13.65 -21.03 -5.30
CA PHE A 17 -14.91 -21.30 -6.02
C PHE A 17 -15.61 -22.58 -5.54
N SER A 18 -14.85 -23.59 -5.09
CA SER A 18 -15.41 -24.83 -4.56
C SER A 18 -16.27 -24.57 -3.33
N ALA A 19 -17.38 -25.31 -3.21
CA ALA A 19 -18.31 -25.23 -2.10
C ALA A 19 -17.58 -25.35 -0.74
N HIS A 20 -18.05 -24.59 0.25
CA HIS A 20 -17.53 -24.62 1.60
C HIS A 20 -18.69 -24.90 2.58
N PRO A 21 -18.51 -25.74 3.61
CA PRO A 21 -19.61 -26.23 4.45
C PRO A 21 -20.35 -25.13 5.21
N THR A 22 -19.68 -24.03 5.56
CA THR A 22 -20.22 -23.02 6.50
C THR A 22 -20.13 -21.59 6.00
N ARG A 23 -19.56 -21.34 4.82
CA ARG A 23 -19.30 -19.97 4.34
C ARG A 23 -19.58 -19.85 2.85
N ARG A 24 -19.93 -18.63 2.47
CA ARG A 24 -20.03 -18.23 1.06
C ARG A 24 -18.68 -18.28 0.36
N THR A 25 -18.71 -18.46 -0.94
CA THR A 25 -17.54 -18.60 -1.80
C THR A 25 -17.58 -17.56 -2.92
N LEU A 26 -16.54 -17.52 -3.76
CA LEU A 26 -16.51 -16.62 -4.92
C LEU A 26 -17.58 -16.97 -5.95
N ALA A 27 -18.06 -18.22 -5.98
CA ALA A 27 -19.13 -18.66 -6.87
C ALA A 27 -20.47 -17.94 -6.56
N ASP A 28 -20.68 -17.51 -5.32
CA ASP A 28 -21.87 -16.74 -4.92
C ASP A 28 -21.85 -15.29 -5.42
N CYS A 29 -20.69 -14.82 -5.91
CA CYS A 29 -20.52 -13.44 -6.40
C CYS A 29 -20.26 -13.39 -7.90
N ILE A 30 -19.59 -14.40 -8.46
CA ILE A 30 -19.10 -14.41 -9.84
C ILE A 30 -19.67 -15.63 -10.57
N PRO A 31 -20.68 -15.45 -11.45
CA PRO A 31 -21.22 -16.52 -12.28
C PRO A 31 -20.39 -16.76 -13.56
N VAL A 32 -19.07 -16.50 -13.49
CA VAL A 32 -18.14 -16.67 -14.62
C VAL A 32 -17.31 -17.94 -14.37
N PRO A 33 -17.37 -18.94 -15.26
CA PRO A 33 -16.60 -20.16 -15.11
C PRO A 33 -15.12 -19.94 -15.43
N GLN A 34 -14.25 -20.84 -14.95
CA GLN A 34 -12.84 -20.94 -15.31
C GLN A 34 -11.97 -19.70 -15.03
N VAL A 35 -12.41 -18.79 -14.16
CA VAL A 35 -11.58 -17.71 -13.62
C VAL A 35 -11.06 -18.08 -12.24
N TYR A 36 -9.85 -17.64 -11.93
CA TYR A 36 -9.16 -17.94 -10.69
C TYR A 36 -8.63 -16.65 -10.04
N PRO A 37 -8.58 -16.58 -8.70
CA PRO A 37 -8.06 -15.41 -8.01
C PRO A 37 -6.59 -15.14 -8.36
N ALA A 38 -6.29 -13.91 -8.78
CA ALA A 38 -4.93 -13.39 -8.96
C ALA A 38 -4.37 -12.91 -7.62
N GLY A 39 -4.07 -13.88 -6.75
CA GLY A 39 -3.76 -13.66 -5.35
C GLY A 39 -4.95 -13.95 -4.45
N ARG A 40 -4.76 -13.86 -3.13
CA ARG A 40 -5.80 -14.22 -2.15
C ARG A 40 -6.21 -13.03 -1.30
N LEU A 41 -7.43 -13.09 -0.79
CA LEU A 41 -7.93 -12.21 0.26
C LEU A 41 -8.60 -13.09 1.32
N ASP A 42 -8.28 -12.87 2.59
CA ASP A 42 -8.85 -13.68 3.67
C ASP A 42 -10.37 -13.51 3.76
N ALA A 43 -11.06 -14.50 4.32
CA ALA A 43 -12.51 -14.42 4.47
C ALA A 43 -12.95 -13.23 5.36
N ASP A 44 -12.17 -12.91 6.38
CA ASP A 44 -12.39 -11.76 7.27
C ASP A 44 -11.92 -10.42 6.68
N SER A 45 -11.52 -10.39 5.41
CA SER A 45 -11.05 -9.20 4.68
C SER A 45 -11.98 -8.89 3.52
N GLU A 46 -12.05 -7.62 3.14
CA GLU A 46 -12.99 -7.07 2.14
C GLU A 46 -12.24 -6.36 1.01
N GLY A 47 -12.94 -6.05 -0.08
CA GLY A 47 -12.45 -5.16 -1.12
C GLY A 47 -11.88 -5.88 -2.34
N LEU A 48 -11.03 -5.17 -3.07
CA LEU A 48 -10.60 -5.54 -4.42
C LEU A 48 -9.91 -6.90 -4.46
N LEU A 49 -10.48 -7.81 -5.24
CA LEU A 49 -9.90 -9.07 -5.66
C LEU A 49 -9.89 -9.12 -7.17
N LEU A 50 -8.72 -9.31 -7.76
CA LEU A 50 -8.57 -9.55 -9.19
C LEU A 50 -8.68 -11.05 -9.47
N LEU A 51 -9.33 -11.43 -10.57
CA LEU A 51 -9.46 -12.79 -11.05
C LEU A 51 -9.17 -12.85 -12.55
N THR A 52 -8.64 -13.97 -13.01
CA THR A 52 -8.25 -14.18 -14.41
C THR A 52 -8.36 -15.65 -14.78
N ASP A 53 -8.64 -15.93 -16.05
CA ASP A 53 -8.55 -17.27 -16.64
C ASP A 53 -7.12 -17.61 -17.13
N ASP A 54 -6.25 -16.60 -17.23
CA ASP A 54 -4.87 -16.75 -17.69
C ASP A 54 -3.87 -16.88 -16.51
N GLY A 55 -3.15 -18.01 -16.47
CA GLY A 55 -2.18 -18.31 -15.41
C GLY A 55 -0.91 -17.45 -15.44
N ALA A 56 -0.49 -16.95 -16.61
CA ALA A 56 0.64 -16.05 -16.71
C ALA A 56 0.29 -14.68 -16.13
N LEU A 57 -0.89 -14.15 -16.46
CA LEU A 57 -1.43 -12.93 -15.88
C LEU A 57 -1.63 -13.06 -14.36
N GLN A 58 -2.14 -14.21 -13.92
CA GLN A 58 -2.29 -14.54 -12.49
C GLN A 58 -0.95 -14.44 -11.76
N ALA A 59 0.11 -15.05 -12.32
CA ALA A 59 1.44 -15.03 -11.75
C ALA A 59 2.05 -13.62 -11.74
N GLN A 60 1.81 -12.83 -12.80
CA GLN A 60 2.28 -11.44 -12.90
C GLN A 60 1.68 -10.55 -11.81
N ILE A 61 0.38 -10.68 -11.54
CA ILE A 61 -0.32 -9.88 -10.52
C ILE A 61 0.06 -10.32 -9.10
N SER A 62 0.10 -11.64 -8.87
CA SER A 62 0.15 -12.21 -7.52
C SER A 62 1.57 -12.47 -6.99
N ALA A 63 2.56 -12.72 -7.86
CA ALA A 63 3.87 -13.14 -7.39
C ALA A 63 4.65 -11.96 -6.76
N PRO A 64 5.29 -12.17 -5.59
CA PRO A 64 6.05 -11.11 -4.90
C PRO A 64 7.14 -10.45 -5.76
N ARG A 65 7.70 -11.18 -6.73
CA ARG A 65 8.77 -10.70 -7.63
C ARG A 65 8.34 -9.52 -8.50
N HIS A 66 7.05 -9.40 -8.82
CA HIS A 66 6.53 -8.32 -9.65
C HIS A 66 6.21 -7.06 -8.85
N LYS A 67 6.31 -7.12 -7.51
CA LYS A 67 6.22 -6.00 -6.57
C LYS A 67 5.00 -5.07 -6.75
N LEU A 68 3.96 -5.55 -7.43
CA LEU A 68 2.76 -4.76 -7.69
C LEU A 68 2.21 -4.25 -6.34
N PRO A 69 2.06 -2.95 -6.13
CA PRO A 69 1.66 -2.41 -4.84
C PRO A 69 0.22 -2.81 -4.52
N LYS A 70 -0.05 -3.12 -3.26
CA LYS A 70 -1.40 -3.34 -2.72
C LYS A 70 -1.65 -2.30 -1.66
N ARG A 71 -2.71 -1.51 -1.85
CA ARG A 71 -3.17 -0.48 -0.92
C ARG A 71 -4.28 -1.05 -0.06
N TYR A 72 -4.10 -0.99 1.25
CA TYR A 72 -5.04 -1.46 2.25
C TYR A 72 -5.51 -0.30 3.12
N LEU A 73 -6.79 -0.33 3.46
CA LEU A 73 -7.41 0.49 4.50
C LEU A 73 -7.65 -0.43 5.69
N ALA A 74 -6.98 -0.17 6.81
CA ALA A 74 -7.07 -0.96 8.02
C ALA A 74 -7.66 -0.10 9.15
N GLN A 75 -8.82 -0.51 9.67
CA GLN A 75 -9.33 0.03 10.92
C GLN A 75 -8.71 -0.75 12.07
N VAL A 76 -8.02 -0.06 12.97
CA VAL A 76 -7.31 -0.66 14.12
C VAL A 76 -7.88 -0.16 15.44
N GLU A 77 -7.74 -0.97 16.49
CA GLU A 77 -7.94 -0.50 17.88
C GLU A 77 -6.79 0.46 18.26
N GLY A 78 -7.13 1.51 19.01
CA GLY A 78 -6.17 2.48 19.55
C GLY A 78 -5.86 3.66 18.64
N LEU A 79 -4.96 4.52 19.13
CA LEU A 79 -4.42 5.68 18.43
C LEU A 79 -2.95 5.40 18.08
N PRO A 80 -2.57 5.33 16.81
CA PRO A 80 -1.19 5.09 16.39
C PRO A 80 -0.30 6.30 16.72
N GLY A 81 0.70 6.10 17.58
CA GLY A 81 1.77 7.07 17.79
C GLY A 81 2.78 7.11 16.62
N ALA A 82 3.64 8.13 16.63
CA ALA A 82 4.68 8.29 15.60
C ALA A 82 5.63 7.06 15.53
N ASP A 83 6.00 6.50 16.69
CA ASP A 83 6.88 5.34 16.78
C ASP A 83 6.26 4.08 16.17
N ALA A 84 4.96 3.85 16.42
CA ALA A 84 4.24 2.71 15.84
C ALA A 84 4.21 2.80 14.29
N LEU A 85 3.97 4.00 13.75
CA LEU A 85 4.02 4.24 12.30
C LEU A 85 5.43 4.09 11.73
N ALA A 86 6.46 4.56 12.45
CA ALA A 86 7.85 4.40 12.07
C ALA A 86 8.26 2.91 12.01
N HIS A 87 7.86 2.13 13.02
CA HIS A 87 8.08 0.67 13.05
C HIS A 87 7.37 -0.05 11.90
N LEU A 88 6.12 0.30 11.60
CA LEU A 88 5.40 -0.25 10.44
C LEU A 88 6.16 0.03 9.14
N ARG A 89 6.62 1.27 8.93
CA ARG A 89 7.32 1.70 7.71
C ARG A 89 8.68 1.05 7.54
N ALA A 90 9.42 0.86 8.63
CA ALA A 90 10.76 0.25 8.62
C ALA A 90 10.74 -1.27 8.33
N GLY A 91 9.58 -1.89 8.45
CA GLY A 91 9.40 -3.34 8.35
C GLY A 91 9.54 -4.02 9.71
N ILE A 92 8.67 -5.00 9.93
CA ILE A 92 8.46 -5.67 11.22
C ILE A 92 8.94 -7.11 11.13
N ASP A 93 9.58 -7.59 12.19
CA ASP A 93 9.83 -9.03 12.37
C ASP A 93 8.53 -9.71 12.86
N LEU A 94 7.99 -10.61 12.04
CA LEU A 94 6.78 -11.37 12.36
C LEU A 94 7.09 -12.78 12.91
N GLY A 95 8.37 -13.06 13.19
CA GLY A 95 8.87 -14.33 13.71
C GLY A 95 9.25 -15.32 12.61
N ASP A 96 8.36 -15.55 11.64
CA ASP A 96 8.62 -16.41 10.48
C ASP A 96 9.37 -15.69 9.35
N TYR A 97 9.21 -14.38 9.23
CA TYR A 97 9.95 -13.53 8.31
C TYR A 97 9.91 -12.06 8.76
N ARG A 98 10.85 -11.27 8.22
CA ARG A 98 10.83 -9.81 8.33
C ARG A 98 10.14 -9.20 7.11
N THR A 99 9.14 -8.34 7.34
CA THR A 99 8.46 -7.63 6.26
C THR A 99 9.40 -6.66 5.56
N GLN A 100 9.13 -6.38 4.29
CA GLN A 100 9.78 -5.28 3.58
C GLN A 100 9.32 -3.94 4.15
N PRO A 101 10.12 -2.87 3.97
CA PRO A 101 9.67 -1.51 4.22
C PRO A 101 8.38 -1.22 3.45
N CYS A 102 7.48 -0.46 4.07
CA CYS A 102 6.18 -0.15 3.50
C CYS A 102 5.81 1.32 3.72
N GLN A 103 4.73 1.77 3.07
CA GLN A 103 4.11 3.03 3.45
C GLN A 103 3.01 2.75 4.47
N ALA A 104 2.93 3.59 5.49
CA ALA A 104 1.87 3.54 6.49
C ALA A 104 1.54 4.96 6.94
N ARG A 105 0.26 5.34 6.94
CA ARG A 105 -0.19 6.66 7.42
C ARG A 105 -1.58 6.57 8.03
N VAL A 106 -1.87 7.47 8.96
CA VAL A 106 -3.23 7.71 9.45
C VAL A 106 -4.04 8.39 8.35
N ILE A 107 -5.30 8.01 8.23
CA ILE A 107 -6.26 8.62 7.33
C ILE A 107 -7.56 8.89 8.08
N ASP A 108 -8.37 9.81 7.55
CA ASP A 108 -9.75 9.98 7.99
C ASP A 108 -10.57 8.72 7.68
N PRO A 109 -11.66 8.48 8.42
CA PRO A 109 -12.57 7.38 8.13
C PRO A 109 -13.01 7.42 6.66
N PRO A 110 -12.70 6.38 5.86
CA PRO A 110 -13.10 6.32 4.46
C PRO A 110 -14.60 6.09 4.36
N ASP A 111 -15.22 6.63 3.32
CA ASP A 111 -16.60 6.29 2.96
C ASP A 111 -16.63 4.84 2.43
N LEU A 112 -17.12 3.93 3.26
CA LEU A 112 -17.19 2.50 2.98
C LEU A 112 -18.61 2.01 3.25
N TRP A 113 -19.00 1.00 2.49
CA TRP A 113 -20.24 0.27 2.75
C TRP A 113 -20.30 -0.28 4.19
N PRO A 114 -21.50 -0.42 4.77
CA PRO A 114 -21.69 -1.10 6.04
C PRO A 114 -21.18 -2.54 5.99
N ARG A 115 -20.58 -3.00 7.09
CA ARG A 115 -20.14 -4.40 7.23
C ARG A 115 -21.15 -5.18 8.07
N ASN A 116 -21.49 -6.40 7.63
CA ASN A 116 -22.29 -7.34 8.41
C ASN A 116 -21.48 -8.63 8.68
N PRO A 117 -21.26 -9.02 9.95
CA PRO A 117 -21.51 -8.24 11.16
C PRO A 117 -20.63 -6.98 11.24
N PRO A 118 -21.05 -5.96 12.01
CA PRO A 118 -20.23 -4.76 12.23
C PRO A 118 -18.90 -5.12 12.93
N ILE A 119 -18.00 -4.14 13.01
CA ILE A 119 -16.79 -4.30 13.84
C ILE A 119 -17.17 -4.49 15.31
N ARG A 120 -16.32 -5.20 16.05
CA ARG A 120 -16.44 -5.23 17.51
C ARG A 120 -16.18 -3.81 18.03
N TYR A 121 -17.22 -3.17 18.54
CA TYR A 121 -17.13 -1.85 19.15
C TYR A 121 -16.87 -1.98 20.66
N ARG A 122 -15.97 -1.15 21.17
CA ARG A 122 -15.69 -1.02 22.60
C ARG A 122 -15.65 0.47 22.94
N ALA A 123 -16.63 0.97 23.69
CA ALA A 123 -16.76 2.40 23.97
C ALA A 123 -15.50 3.04 24.59
N ALA A 124 -14.77 2.29 25.42
CA ALA A 124 -13.57 2.77 26.08
C ALA A 124 -12.30 2.76 25.20
N ILE A 125 -12.34 2.17 24.00
CA ILE A 125 -11.17 2.03 23.13
C ILE A 125 -11.45 2.71 21.79
N PRO A 126 -10.74 3.80 21.45
CA PRO A 126 -10.91 4.46 20.16
C PRO A 126 -10.48 3.55 19.01
N THR A 127 -10.93 3.86 17.79
CA THR A 127 -10.46 3.19 16.57
C THR A 127 -9.89 4.20 15.61
N THR A 128 -8.82 3.83 14.90
CA THR A 128 -8.17 4.68 13.89
C THR A 128 -8.12 3.96 12.55
N TRP A 129 -8.17 4.72 11.45
CA TRP A 129 -7.92 4.19 10.12
C TRP A 129 -6.48 4.44 9.69
N LEU A 130 -5.87 3.39 9.15
CA LEU A 130 -4.55 3.39 8.55
C LEU A 130 -4.65 3.04 7.07
N GLU A 131 -3.90 3.76 6.25
CA GLU A 131 -3.55 3.30 4.91
C GLU A 131 -2.19 2.62 4.95
N LEU A 132 -2.11 1.40 4.42
CA LEU A 132 -0.85 0.66 4.25
C LEU A 132 -0.66 0.30 2.77
N ILE A 133 0.54 0.56 2.24
CA ILE A 133 0.92 0.16 0.88
C ILE A 133 2.08 -0.82 0.98
N ILE A 134 1.83 -2.07 0.58
CA ILE A 134 2.81 -3.16 0.59
C ILE A 134 2.99 -3.73 -0.82
N SER A 135 4.21 -4.16 -1.15
CA SER A 135 4.52 -4.81 -2.43
C SER A 135 4.64 -6.33 -2.31
N GLU A 136 4.36 -6.87 -1.13
CA GLU A 136 4.33 -8.30 -0.83
C GLU A 136 2.91 -8.78 -0.48
N GLY A 137 2.75 -10.08 -0.27
CA GLY A 137 1.45 -10.71 -0.10
C GLY A 137 1.54 -11.96 0.77
N LYS A 138 2.12 -11.84 1.96
CA LYS A 138 2.25 -12.95 2.91
C LYS A 138 0.94 -13.14 3.69
N ASN A 139 0.71 -14.36 4.20
CA ASN A 139 -0.52 -14.71 4.91
C ASN A 139 -0.82 -13.71 6.04
N ARG A 140 -2.02 -13.11 6.06
CA ARG A 140 -2.48 -12.17 7.11
C ARG A 140 -1.51 -11.02 7.40
N GLN A 141 -0.65 -10.64 6.47
CA GLN A 141 0.50 -9.76 6.73
C GLN A 141 0.11 -8.45 7.41
N VAL A 142 -0.85 -7.70 6.85
CA VAL A 142 -1.28 -6.39 7.41
C VAL A 142 -1.80 -6.53 8.84
N ARG A 143 -2.57 -7.58 9.12
CA ARG A 143 -3.11 -7.86 10.46
C ARG A 143 -2.00 -8.21 11.45
N ARG A 144 -1.00 -9.00 11.02
CA ARG A 144 0.17 -9.35 11.84
C ARG A 144 1.04 -8.13 12.12
N MET A 145 1.30 -7.30 11.11
CA MET A 145 2.07 -6.06 11.25
C MET A 145 1.44 -5.08 12.24
N THR A 146 0.16 -4.80 12.09
CA THR A 146 -0.56 -3.86 12.98
C THR A 146 -0.67 -4.39 14.41
N ALA A 147 -0.92 -5.70 14.59
CA ALA A 147 -0.90 -6.33 15.92
C ALA A 147 0.48 -6.26 16.59
N ALA A 148 1.57 -6.43 15.84
CA ALA A 148 2.94 -6.38 16.37
C ALA A 148 3.34 -5.01 16.91
N VAL A 149 2.68 -3.92 16.47
CA VAL A 149 2.86 -2.57 17.03
C VAL A 149 1.77 -2.19 18.03
N GLY A 150 1.00 -3.16 18.53
CA GLY A 150 -0.03 -2.95 19.54
C GLY A 150 -1.35 -2.38 19.02
N LEU A 151 -1.61 -2.47 17.72
CA LEU A 151 -2.80 -1.92 17.05
C LEU A 151 -3.60 -3.02 16.31
N PRO A 152 -4.30 -3.94 17.01
CA PRO A 152 -5.03 -5.02 16.36
C PRO A 152 -6.03 -4.53 15.30
N THR A 153 -6.03 -5.14 14.11
CA THR A 153 -6.95 -4.79 13.01
C THR A 153 -8.37 -5.33 13.25
N LEU A 154 -9.36 -4.44 13.24
CA LEU A 154 -10.80 -4.73 13.33
C LEU A 154 -11.45 -4.94 11.95
N ARG A 155 -11.07 -4.13 10.97
CA ARG A 155 -11.57 -4.17 9.59
C ARG A 155 -10.43 -3.98 8.62
N LEU A 156 -10.41 -4.76 7.54
CA LEU A 156 -9.37 -4.68 6.52
C LEU A 156 -10.01 -4.69 5.14
N VAL A 157 -9.77 -3.63 4.39
CA VAL A 157 -10.25 -3.48 3.01
C VAL A 157 -9.06 -3.33 2.09
N ARG A 158 -8.89 -4.20 1.09
CA ARG A 158 -7.94 -3.94 0.01
C ARG A 158 -8.58 -2.96 -0.97
N ARG A 159 -8.07 -1.73 -1.00
CA ARG A 159 -8.57 -0.68 -1.88
C ARG A 159 -8.03 -0.82 -3.30
N ALA A 160 -6.74 -1.10 -3.46
CA ALA A 160 -6.12 -1.11 -4.78
C ALA A 160 -5.10 -2.24 -4.96
N VAL A 161 -4.92 -2.64 -6.22
CA VAL A 161 -3.89 -3.58 -6.69
C VAL A 161 -3.29 -2.99 -7.95
N GLY A 162 -2.04 -2.52 -7.84
CA GLY A 162 -1.45 -1.69 -8.89
C GLY A 162 -2.26 -0.42 -9.08
N ASP A 163 -2.56 -0.11 -10.35
CA ASP A 163 -3.34 1.07 -10.73
C ASP A 163 -4.85 0.83 -10.75
N VAL A 164 -5.31 -0.39 -10.43
CA VAL A 164 -6.75 -0.67 -10.26
C VAL A 164 -7.16 -0.27 -8.84
N ASP A 165 -7.95 0.79 -8.71
CA ASP A 165 -8.52 1.26 -7.45
C ASP A 165 -10.02 0.97 -7.37
N LEU A 166 -10.46 0.38 -6.27
CA LEU A 166 -11.84 -0.04 -6.06
C LEU A 166 -12.84 1.11 -6.11
N PHE A 167 -12.45 2.30 -5.65
CA PHE A 167 -13.37 3.44 -5.60
C PHE A 167 -13.60 4.01 -7.01
N ASP A 168 -12.58 4.01 -7.85
CA ASP A 168 -12.71 4.41 -9.26
C ASP A 168 -13.59 3.43 -10.06
N LEU A 169 -13.63 2.16 -9.63
CA LEU A 169 -14.48 1.15 -10.23
C LEU A 169 -15.97 1.29 -9.88
N GLY A 170 -16.29 1.97 -8.77
CA GLY A 170 -17.67 2.19 -8.30
C GLY A 170 -18.41 0.91 -7.90
N LEU A 171 -17.71 -0.17 -7.54
CA LEU A 171 -18.32 -1.46 -7.24
C LEU A 171 -18.81 -1.56 -5.79
N ALA A 172 -20.09 -1.87 -5.60
CA ALA A 172 -20.62 -2.26 -4.30
C ALA A 172 -20.14 -3.68 -3.90
N PRO A 173 -20.23 -4.08 -2.62
CA PRO A 173 -19.82 -5.41 -2.17
C PRO A 173 -20.52 -6.53 -2.93
N GLY A 174 -19.75 -7.45 -3.48
CA GLY A 174 -20.24 -8.60 -4.25
C GLY A 174 -20.36 -8.30 -5.74
N GLU A 175 -20.32 -7.03 -6.13
CA GLU A 175 -20.29 -6.65 -7.54
C GLU A 175 -18.91 -6.85 -8.14
N TRP A 176 -18.92 -7.15 -9.43
CA TRP A 176 -17.74 -7.37 -10.23
C TRP A 176 -17.88 -6.73 -11.59
N ARG A 177 -16.76 -6.51 -12.26
CA ARG A 177 -16.69 -6.04 -13.65
C ARG A 177 -15.48 -6.62 -14.35
N GLU A 178 -15.58 -6.79 -15.67
CA GLU A 178 -14.41 -7.05 -16.51
C GLU A 178 -13.56 -5.79 -16.66
N LEU A 179 -12.26 -6.00 -16.80
CA LEU A 179 -11.24 -4.97 -16.99
C LEU A 179 -10.36 -5.33 -18.19
N ASP A 180 -9.69 -4.30 -18.72
CA ASP A 180 -8.56 -4.50 -19.62
C ASP A 180 -7.42 -5.23 -18.88
N VAL A 181 -6.81 -6.22 -19.53
CA VAL A 181 -5.75 -7.04 -18.91
C VAL A 181 -4.52 -6.23 -18.48
N GLY A 182 -4.27 -5.08 -19.10
CA GLY A 182 -3.19 -4.18 -18.74
C GLY A 182 -3.52 -3.24 -17.57
N ALA A 183 -4.79 -3.17 -17.13
CA ALA A 183 -5.25 -2.22 -16.11
C ALA A 183 -4.39 -2.17 -14.83
N PRO A 184 -3.86 -3.29 -14.28
CA PRO A 184 -3.03 -3.23 -13.07
C PRO A 184 -1.71 -2.46 -13.22
N TRP A 185 -1.24 -2.23 -14.45
CA TRP A 185 0.05 -1.56 -14.73
C TRP A 185 -0.11 -0.25 -15.52
N ARG A 186 -1.34 0.22 -15.71
CA ARG A 186 -1.60 1.48 -16.41
C ARG A 186 -1.27 2.63 -15.46
N ASP A 187 -0.03 3.09 -15.54
CA ASP A 187 0.43 4.31 -14.87
C ASP A 187 -0.44 5.48 -15.38
N GLU A 188 -1.49 5.84 -14.65
CA GLU A 188 -2.02 7.20 -14.72
C GLU A 188 -0.98 8.12 -14.09
N ARG A 189 0.13 8.33 -14.79
CA ARG A 189 0.72 9.67 -14.76
C ARG A 189 -0.43 10.58 -15.14
N PRO A 190 -0.76 11.61 -14.35
CA PRO A 190 -1.78 12.54 -14.76
C PRO A 190 -1.38 12.99 -16.17
N VAL A 191 -2.25 12.75 -17.15
CA VAL A 191 -2.15 13.44 -18.44
C VAL A 191 -2.04 14.89 -18.02
N THR A 192 -0.85 15.46 -18.21
CA THR A 192 -0.60 16.84 -17.87
C THR A 192 -1.66 17.60 -18.62
N ARG A 193 -2.63 18.14 -17.88
CA ARG A 193 -3.70 18.99 -18.40
C ARG A 193 -2.98 19.98 -19.30
N ALA A 194 -3.23 19.88 -20.61
CA ALA A 194 -2.53 20.68 -21.60
C ALA A 194 -2.47 22.11 -21.09
N GLN A 195 -1.27 22.65 -20.93
CA GLN A 195 -1.10 24.04 -20.51
C GLN A 195 -2.02 24.88 -21.39
N PRO A 196 -2.83 25.80 -20.84
CA PRO A 196 -3.58 26.70 -21.68
C PRO A 196 -2.57 27.42 -22.57
N ARG A 197 -2.66 27.16 -23.88
CA ARG A 197 -1.91 27.90 -24.89
C ARG A 197 -2.13 29.36 -24.58
N ARG A 198 -1.05 30.05 -24.20
CA ARG A 198 -1.07 31.51 -24.04
C ARG A 198 -1.74 32.09 -25.28
N PRO A 199 -2.73 32.99 -25.15
CA PRO A 199 -3.30 33.63 -26.32
C PRO A 199 -2.16 34.33 -27.07
N PHE A 200 -2.08 34.02 -28.36
CA PHE A 200 -1.23 34.69 -29.32
C PHE A 200 -1.52 36.20 -29.21
N ARG A 201 -0.56 36.98 -28.69
CA ARG A 201 -0.66 38.44 -28.71
C ARG A 201 -0.56 38.87 -30.18
N ALA A 202 -1.68 39.31 -30.73
CA ALA A 202 -1.69 40.07 -31.97
C ALA A 202 -0.82 41.32 -31.79
N SER A 203 0.16 41.45 -32.67
CA SER A 203 0.97 42.65 -32.88
C SER A 203 0.06 43.82 -33.27
N GLY A 204 0.13 44.90 -32.50
CA GLY A 204 -0.44 46.20 -32.85
C GLY A 204 0.49 47.27 -32.29
N GLU A 205 1.07 48.05 -33.20
CA GLU A 205 1.97 49.17 -32.97
C GLU A 205 1.42 50.20 -31.97
N THR A 206 2.29 50.73 -31.10
CA THR A 206 2.80 52.11 -31.21
C THR A 206 3.81 52.40 -30.10
N ALA A 207 4.95 52.96 -30.50
CA ALA A 207 5.94 53.59 -29.61
C ALA A 207 5.39 54.95 -29.12
N PRO A 208 5.96 55.64 -28.09
CA PRO A 208 7.34 56.12 -28.16
C PRO A 208 8.14 56.26 -26.84
N ALA A 209 9.40 56.66 -27.06
CA ALA A 209 10.25 57.54 -26.25
C ALA A 209 11.15 56.95 -25.14
N ARG A 210 12.44 57.09 -25.46
CA ARG A 210 13.69 56.87 -24.71
C ARG A 210 13.73 57.65 -23.38
N THR A 211 14.41 57.09 -22.36
CA THR A 211 15.59 57.74 -21.73
C THR A 211 16.39 56.81 -20.81
N ALA A 212 17.71 56.90 -20.98
CA ALA A 212 18.80 56.73 -19.99
C ALA A 212 19.08 55.39 -19.29
N ARG A 213 20.22 54.79 -19.69
CA ARG A 213 21.20 54.04 -18.87
C ARG A 213 21.94 55.03 -17.92
N PRO A 214 22.72 54.61 -16.87
CA PRO A 214 23.73 53.55 -16.97
C PRO A 214 24.13 52.74 -15.69
N THR A 215 24.93 51.68 -15.95
CA THR A 215 26.13 51.19 -15.22
C THR A 215 26.10 50.55 -13.82
N GLY A 216 26.82 49.42 -13.70
CA GLY A 216 27.45 48.92 -12.46
C GLY A 216 27.37 47.39 -12.32
N ALA A 217 28.22 46.58 -12.98
CA ALA A 217 29.50 46.06 -12.47
C ALA A 217 29.37 45.17 -11.21
N ARG A 218 29.46 43.84 -11.38
CA ARG A 218 30.60 42.96 -11.00
C ARG A 218 30.77 42.71 -9.50
N GLY A 219 30.83 41.44 -9.11
CA GLY A 219 31.57 41.03 -7.91
C GLY A 219 31.03 39.80 -7.17
N THR A 220 31.28 38.59 -7.68
CA THR A 220 31.76 37.47 -6.83
C THR A 220 33.21 37.80 -6.36
N PRO A 221 33.87 37.11 -5.40
CA PRO A 221 33.70 35.69 -5.01
C PRO A 221 34.04 35.27 -3.55
N ARG A 222 33.88 33.95 -3.30
CA ARG A 222 34.70 33.01 -2.46
C ARG A 222 34.95 33.35 -0.97
N ALA A 223 34.50 32.51 -0.01
CA ALA A 223 35.10 31.24 0.49
C ALA A 223 36.37 31.45 1.34
N PRO A 224 37.02 30.45 2.00
CA PRO A 224 36.61 29.12 2.50
C PRO A 224 37.17 28.80 3.92
N GLY A 225 36.98 27.55 4.38
CA GLY A 225 37.92 26.84 5.28
C GLY A 225 37.44 26.73 6.73
N ALA A 226 37.72 25.69 7.50
CA ALA A 226 38.48 24.45 7.38
C ALA A 226 37.90 23.52 8.48
N GLN A 227 37.61 22.23 8.27
CA GLN A 227 38.51 21.08 8.19
C GLN A 227 39.41 20.85 9.42
N GLN A 228 39.45 19.58 9.84
CA GLN A 228 40.44 18.87 10.70
C GLN A 228 40.07 18.80 12.19
N ARG A 229 40.24 17.69 12.92
CA ARG A 229 40.96 16.39 12.77
C ARG A 229 40.47 15.46 13.90
N ALA A 230 40.43 14.12 13.69
CA ALA A 230 41.30 13.07 14.29
C ALA A 230 41.20 12.96 15.83
N ALA A 231 41.24 11.82 16.54
CA ALA A 231 41.96 10.55 16.39
C ALA A 231 41.40 9.59 17.49
N SER A 232 41.09 8.31 17.20
CA SER A 232 41.87 7.08 17.51
C SER A 232 42.14 6.73 18.99
N ASP A 233 41.78 5.50 19.36
CA ASP A 233 42.53 4.45 20.12
C ASP A 233 41.62 3.71 21.11
N ASP A 234 41.36 2.42 20.88
CA ASP A 234 42.15 1.23 21.26
C ASP A 234 41.68 0.69 22.63
N THR A 235 41.28 -0.58 22.68
CA THR A 235 41.79 -1.61 23.62
C THR A 235 40.90 -2.88 23.59
N ARG A 236 41.53 -3.95 23.11
CA ARG A 236 41.41 -5.40 23.41
C ARG A 236 40.45 -5.94 24.50
N ALA A 237 39.86 -7.10 24.16
CA ALA A 237 39.17 -8.09 25.02
C ALA A 237 40.11 -8.86 26.00
N PRO A 238 39.60 -9.70 26.92
CA PRO A 238 39.40 -11.13 26.56
C PRO A 238 38.21 -11.87 27.24
N ARG A 239 38.06 -13.12 26.79
CA ARG A 239 37.02 -14.14 27.02
C ARG A 239 36.94 -14.69 28.46
N GLN A 240 35.76 -15.22 28.83
CA GLN A 240 35.65 -16.40 29.73
C GLN A 240 34.58 -17.40 29.24
N ARG A 241 34.92 -18.68 29.42
CA ARG A 241 34.14 -19.90 29.18
C ARG A 241 33.25 -20.21 30.40
N GLY A 242 32.13 -20.89 30.17
CA GLY A 242 31.40 -21.63 31.21
C GLY A 242 30.15 -22.34 30.68
N THR A 243 30.30 -23.56 30.16
CA THR A 243 29.73 -24.83 30.70
C THR A 243 28.30 -25.22 30.26
N ARG A 244 28.24 -26.40 29.64
CA ARG A 244 27.08 -27.25 29.32
C ARG A 244 26.16 -27.48 30.52
N LYS A 245 24.85 -27.63 30.24
CA LYS A 245 24.01 -28.71 30.80
C LYS A 245 22.96 -29.17 29.78
N LYS A 246 22.79 -30.50 29.75
CA LYS A 246 21.89 -31.32 28.91
C LYS A 246 20.50 -31.45 29.56
N SER A 247 19.54 -31.91 28.75
CA SER A 247 18.28 -32.62 29.07
C SER A 247 17.17 -31.76 29.69
N THR A 248 15.88 -31.92 29.34
CA THR A 248 15.17 -33.19 29.09
C THR A 248 13.96 -32.98 28.16
N LYS A 249 13.62 -34.04 27.41
CA LYS A 249 12.33 -34.25 26.73
C LYS A 249 11.17 -34.23 27.74
N PHE A 250 10.04 -33.62 27.36
CA PHE A 250 8.71 -34.22 27.31
C PHE A 250 7.86 -33.40 26.32
#